data_AF-A0AA38J7G0-F1
#
_entry.id   AF-A0AA38J7G0-F1
#
_cell.length_a   1.000
_cell.length_b   1.000
_cell.length_c   1.000
_cell.angle_alpha   90.00
_cell.angle_beta   90.00
_cell.angle_gamma   90.00
#
_symmetry.space_group_name_H-M   'P 1'
#
loop_
_entity.id
_entity.type
_entity.pdbx_description
1 polymer ?
#
loop_
_entity_poly.entity_id
_entity_poly.type
_entity_poly.pdbx_seq_one_letter_code
_entity_poly.pdbx_strand_id
1 'polypeptide(L)' 'MADKLSKGQEVSWTWGGGKPSGKIDEIVTQGKAEVTSNKGNTVTRNARGEDDPAVKITRKGNDVVKLAHELNEVKDSD' A
#
# COMPACT_ATOMS: atom_id res chain seq x y z
N MET A 1 16.56 -8.40 -5.05
CA MET A 1 15.94 -7.47 -6.01
C MET A 1 14.68 -7.01 -5.31
N ALA A 2 14.48 -5.70 -5.12
CA ALA A 2 13.28 -5.17 -4.49
C ALA A 2 12.07 -5.77 -5.20
N ASP A 3 11.33 -6.61 -4.47
CA ASP A 3 10.19 -7.31 -5.02
C ASP A 3 9.24 -6.26 -5.57
N LYS A 4 9.16 -6.20 -6.91
CA LYS A 4 8.40 -5.20 -7.63
C LYS A 4 6.93 -5.46 -7.32
N LEU A 5 6.43 -4.75 -6.32
CA LEU A 5 5.02 -4.66 -6.01
C LEU A 5 4.24 -4.47 -7.30
N SER A 6 3.23 -5.30 -7.50
CA SER A 6 2.41 -5.29 -8.69
C SER A 6 0.97 -4.93 -8.37
N LYS A 7 0.30 -4.21 -9.28
CA LYS A 7 -1.14 -3.94 -9.12
C LYS A 7 -1.91 -5.26 -9.03
N GLY A 8 -2.80 -5.38 -8.05
CA GLY A 8 -3.56 -6.58 -7.73
C GLY A 8 -2.87 -7.55 -6.77
N GLN A 9 -1.58 -7.36 -6.47
CA GLN A 9 -0.84 -8.20 -5.51
C GLN A 9 -1.37 -7.98 -4.10
N GLU A 10 -1.44 -9.07 -3.33
CA GLU A 10 -1.78 -9.03 -1.92
C GLU A 10 -0.55 -8.71 -1.07
N VAL A 11 -0.69 -7.70 -0.22
CA VAL A 11 0.36 -7.17 0.63
C VAL A 11 -0.15 -7.04 2.06
N SER A 12 0.75 -7.13 3.01
CA SER A 12 0.48 -6.93 4.43
C SER A 12 1.45 -5.94 5.05
N TRP A 13 1.03 -5.21 6.07
CA TRP A 13 1.87 -4.24 6.76
C TRP A 13 1.61 -4.28 8.24
N THR A 14 2.57 -3.81 9.03
CA THR A 14 2.42 -3.72 10.47
C THR A 14 1.75 -2.40 10.83
N TRP A 15 0.69 -2.44 11.63
CA TRP A 15 0.06 -1.27 12.21
C TRP A 15 -0.29 -1.54 13.67
N GLY A 16 0.42 -0.89 14.59
CA GLY A 16 0.30 -1.18 16.02
C GLY A 16 0.67 -2.64 16.29
N GLY A 17 -0.20 -3.38 17.00
CA GLY A 17 -0.04 -4.81 17.26
C GLY A 17 -0.62 -5.74 16.18
N GLY A 18 -1.20 -5.20 15.10
CA GLY A 18 -1.84 -5.99 14.04
C GLY A 18 -1.03 -6.02 12.74
N LYS A 19 -1.33 -7.02 11.90
CA LYS A 19 -0.82 -7.16 10.53
C LYS A 19 -1.98 -7.18 9.53
N PRO A 20 -2.63 -6.02 9.26
CA PRO A 20 -3.62 -5.93 8.20
C PRO A 20 -3.02 -6.31 6.83
N SER A 21 -3.86 -6.89 5.98
CA SER A 21 -3.58 -7.16 4.58
C SER A 21 -4.54 -6.40 3.66
N GLY A 22 -4.18 -6.32 2.38
CA GLY A 22 -4.98 -5.70 1.34
C GLY A 22 -4.35 -5.89 -0.04
N LYS A 23 -5.07 -5.44 -1.09
CA LYS A 23 -4.59 -5.55 -2.47
C LYS A 23 -4.10 -4.22 -3.00
N ILE A 24 -3.02 -4.25 -3.75
CA ILE A 24 -2.47 -3.06 -4.40
C ILE A 24 -3.43 -2.58 -5.48
N ASP A 25 -3.88 -1.35 -5.38
CA ASP A 25 -4.72 -0.70 -6.38
C ASP A 25 -3.91 0.19 -7.33
N GLU A 26 -2.95 0.93 -6.80
CA GLU A 26 -2.11 1.83 -7.60
C GLU A 26 -0.74 2.01 -6.97
N ILE A 27 0.28 2.20 -7.81
CA ILE A 27 1.64 2.47 -7.41
C ILE A 27 2.05 3.82 -8.00
N VAL A 28 2.36 4.76 -7.11
CA VAL A 28 2.75 6.12 -7.44
C VAL A 28 4.24 6.26 -7.16
N THR A 29 5.06 6.33 -8.20
CA THR A 29 6.52 6.49 -8.09
C THR A 29 6.94 7.95 -7.96
N GLN A 30 6.15 8.89 -8.48
CA GLN A 30 6.42 10.32 -8.40
C GLN A 30 5.17 11.08 -7.93
N GLY A 31 5.36 12.03 -7.00
CA GLY A 31 4.27 12.84 -6.45
C GLY A 31 3.72 12.27 -5.15
N LYS A 32 2.39 12.25 -5.00
CA LYS A 32 1.70 11.77 -3.79
C LYS A 32 0.53 10.86 -4.15
N ALA A 33 0.38 9.78 -3.39
CA ALA A 33 -0.81 8.95 -3.38
C ALA A 33 -1.82 9.51 -2.39
N GLU A 34 -3.09 9.58 -2.77
CA GLU A 34 -4.18 10.04 -1.93
C GLU A 34 -5.31 9.02 -1.98
N VAL A 35 -5.86 8.68 -0.82
CA VAL A 35 -7.05 7.83 -0.68
C VAL A 35 -8.05 8.49 0.25
N THR A 36 -9.32 8.36 -0.08
CA THR A 36 -10.42 8.85 0.75
C THR A 36 -11.02 7.68 1.49
N SER A 37 -10.89 7.66 2.82
CA SER A 37 -11.56 6.66 3.65
C SER A 37 -13.08 6.85 3.59
N ASN A 38 -13.84 5.78 3.85
CA ASN A 38 -15.31 5.81 3.84
C ASN A 38 -15.93 6.77 4.87
N LYS A 39 -15.13 7.26 5.83
CA LYS A 39 -15.52 8.27 6.81
C LYS A 39 -15.27 9.72 6.36
N GLY A 40 -14.85 9.95 5.11
CA GLY A 40 -14.57 11.28 4.57
C GLY A 40 -13.17 11.84 4.90
N ASN A 41 -12.30 11.03 5.49
CA ASN A 41 -10.92 11.43 5.78
C ASN A 41 -10.01 11.15 4.58
N THR A 42 -9.28 12.17 4.12
CA THR A 42 -8.26 12.02 3.09
C THR A 42 -6.92 11.66 3.72
N VAL A 43 -6.36 10.52 3.33
CA VAL A 43 -5.03 10.08 3.74
C VAL A 43 -4.09 10.23 2.54
N THR A 44 -2.97 10.93 2.75
CA THR A 44 -2.01 11.21 1.69
C THR A 44 -0.63 10.68 2.06
N ARG A 45 0.12 10.23 1.04
CA ARG A 45 1.50 9.74 1.21
C ARG A 45 2.34 10.15 0.02
N ASN A 46 3.47 10.80 0.29
CA ASN A 46 4.40 11.22 -0.76
C ASN A 46 5.26 10.03 -1.19
N ALA A 47 5.35 9.80 -2.50
CA ALA A 47 6.26 8.82 -3.07
C ALA A 47 7.70 9.31 -2.88
N ARG A 48 8.62 8.38 -2.61
CA ARG A 48 10.05 8.68 -2.42
C ARG A 48 10.90 8.34 -3.63
N GLY A 49 10.28 8.16 -4.80
CA GLY A 49 10.92 7.77 -6.04
C GLY A 49 10.58 6.34 -6.45
N GLU A 50 11.33 5.82 -7.41
CA GLU A 50 11.13 4.47 -7.95
C GLU A 50 11.52 3.37 -6.96
N ASP A 51 12.47 3.64 -6.07
CA ASP A 51 12.91 2.68 -5.04
C ASP A 51 11.90 2.50 -3.90
N ASP A 52 11.13 3.55 -3.60
CA ASP A 52 10.14 3.54 -2.51
C ASP A 52 8.87 4.32 -2.92
N PRO A 53 8.08 3.76 -3.85
CA PRO A 53 6.86 4.39 -4.31
C PRO A 53 5.79 4.41 -3.22
N ALA A 54 4.85 5.33 -3.34
CA ALA A 54 3.63 5.32 -2.55
C ALA A 54 2.61 4.38 -3.19
N VAL A 55 2.09 3.46 -2.40
CA VAL A 55 1.21 2.39 -2.83
C VAL A 55 -0.18 2.60 -2.23
N LYS A 56 -1.19 2.70 -3.10
CA LYS A 56 -2.59 2.66 -2.70
C LYS A 56 -3.01 1.22 -2.55
N ILE A 57 -3.58 0.91 -1.40
CA ILE A 57 -4.01 -0.45 -1.05
C ILE A 57 -5.49 -0.40 -0.70
N THR A 58 -6.26 -1.16 -1.46
CA THR A 58 -7.70 -1.33 -1.28
C THR A 58 -7.95 -2.55 -0.41
N ARG A 59 -8.83 -2.40 0.57
CA ARG A 59 -9.25 -3.49 1.46
C ARG A 59 -10.70 -3.33 1.86
N LYS A 60 -11.29 -4.40 2.38
CA LYS A 60 -12.65 -4.36 2.91
C LYS A 60 -12.73 -3.37 4.09
N GLY A 61 -13.41 -2.25 3.86
CA GLY A 61 -13.76 -1.27 4.89
C GLY A 61 -13.12 0.11 4.73
N ASN A 62 -11.82 0.22 4.43
CA ASN A 62 -11.16 1.51 4.19
C ASN A 62 -9.85 1.33 3.41
N ASP A 63 -9.69 2.12 2.37
CA ASP A 63 -8.46 2.19 1.59
C ASP A 63 -7.36 2.92 2.36
N VAL A 64 -6.11 2.54 2.09
CA VAL A 64 -4.94 3.08 2.77
C VAL A 64 -3.83 3.38 1.77
N VAL A 65 -2.93 4.27 2.17
CA VAL A 65 -1.70 4.58 1.44
C VAL A 65 -0.50 4.25 2.31
N LYS A 66 0.46 3.52 1.74
CA LYS A 66 1.69 3.07 2.39
C LYS A 66 2.87 3.20 1.44
N LEU A 67 4.08 3.29 1.98
CA LEU A 67 5.29 3.22 1.16
C LEU A 67 5.67 1.77 0.91
N ALA A 68 6.30 1.49 -0.23
CA ALA A 68 6.68 0.14 -0.61
C ALA A 68 7.51 -0.58 0.46
N HIS A 69 8.44 0.12 1.11
CA HIS A 69 9.26 -0.45 2.20
C HIS A 69 8.46 -0.81 3.47
N GLU A 70 7.25 -0.28 3.66
CA GLU A 70 6.38 -0.62 4.80
C GLU A 70 5.61 -1.93 4.54
N LEU A 71 5.62 -2.43 3.31
CA LEU A 71 4.82 -3.56 2.85
C LEU A 71 5.63 -4.84 2.87
N ASN A 72 4.95 -5.91 3.26
CA ASN A 72 5.44 -7.27 3.22
C ASN A 72 4.57 -8.02 2.23
N GLU A 73 5.21 -8.70 1.29
CA GLU A 73 4.50 -9.55 0.34
C GLU A 73 3.84 -10.70 1.09
N VAL A 74 2.55 -10.91 0.82
CA VAL A 74 1.88 -12.14 1.25
C VAL A 74 2.20 -13.16 0.17
N LYS A 75 3.28 -13.93 0.35
CA LYS A 75 3.51 -15.10 -0.48
C LYS A 75 2.42 -16.11 -0.15
N ASP A 76 1.41 -16.21 -1.00
CA ASP A 76 0.62 -17.44 -1.12
C ASP A 76 1.65 -18.56 -1.31
N SER A 77 1.80 -19.40 -0.29
CA SER A 77 2.70 -20.55 -0.36
C SER A 77 2.02 -21.57 -1.26
N ASP A 78 2.48 -21.68 -2.50
CA ASP A 78 2.17 -22.79 -3.41
C ASP A 78 3.19 -23.92 -3.20
#